data_AF-A0A060XPN5-F1
#
_entry.id   AF-A0A060XPN5-F1
#
_cell.length_a   1.000
_cell.length_b   1.000
_cell.length_c   1.000
_cell.angle_alpha   90.00
_cell.angle_beta   90.00
_cell.angle_gamma   90.00
#
_symmetry.space_group_name_H-M   'P 1'
#
loop_
_entity.id
_entity.type
_entity.pdbx_description
1 polymer ?
#
loop_
_entity_poly.entity_id
_entity_poly.type
_entity_poly.pdbx_seq_one_letter_code
_entity_poly.pdbx_strand_id
1 'polypeptide(L)'
;METPLNCAEEQQPPPALPASWSTVTPQESPADRNDKGNAVGFVLVHAGAGYHSESKAKEYKHVCKRACQRAVDRLKAGALAVDAVTAALVELEDSPFTNAGMGSNLNLSGEIECDASIMDGKSLRYGAVGAVSGGLLTNY
;
A
#
# COMPACT_ATOMS: atom_id res chain seq x y z
N MET A 1 -5.14 43.33 37.91
CA MET A 1 -6.50 42.89 38.26
C MET A 1 -6.98 42.05 37.10
N GLU A 2 -6.91 40.74 37.30
CA GLU A 2 -7.35 39.70 36.38
C GLU A 2 -8.81 39.94 35.98
N THR A 3 -9.12 39.77 34.70
CA THR A 3 -10.35 39.08 34.28
C THR A 3 -9.97 38.14 33.13
N PRO A 4 -10.26 36.83 33.26
CA PRO A 4 -9.83 35.80 32.32
C PRO A 4 -10.69 35.86 31.06
N LEU A 5 -10.06 35.74 29.89
CA LEU A 5 -10.80 35.52 28.65
C LEU A 5 -11.20 34.05 28.57
N ASN A 6 -12.51 33.86 28.58
CA ASN A 6 -13.25 32.62 28.73
C ASN A 6 -12.93 31.60 27.61
N CYS A 7 -12.52 30.40 28.01
CA CYS A 7 -12.50 29.19 27.18
C CYS A 7 -13.90 28.57 27.14
N ALA A 8 -14.83 29.17 26.40
CA ALA A 8 -16.10 28.53 26.04
C ALA A 8 -16.75 29.32 24.91
N GLU A 9 -16.48 28.93 23.67
CA GLU A 9 -17.36 29.24 22.53
C GLU A 9 -17.57 27.93 21.75
N GLU A 10 -18.81 27.46 21.83
CA GLU A 10 -19.54 26.51 20.97
C GLU A 10 -18.82 25.27 20.41
N GLN A 11 -19.04 24.16 21.13
CA GLN A 11 -19.19 22.84 20.52
C GLN A 11 -20.46 22.83 19.63
N GLN A 12 -20.32 23.20 18.35
CA GLN A 12 -21.25 22.73 17.33
C GLN A 12 -20.82 21.33 16.86
N PRO A 13 -21.68 20.30 16.92
CA PRO A 13 -21.35 19.03 16.29
C PRO A 13 -21.17 19.27 14.78
N PRO A 14 -20.18 18.62 14.13
CA PRO A 14 -20.04 18.72 12.69
C PRO A 14 -21.35 18.27 12.03
N PRO A 15 -21.79 18.94 10.94
CA PRO A 15 -22.99 18.53 10.24
C PRO A 15 -22.88 17.06 9.83
N ALA A 16 -23.95 16.30 10.06
CA ALA A 16 -24.02 14.89 9.69
C ALA A 16 -23.69 14.72 8.20
N LEU A 17 -22.71 13.87 7.91
CA LEU A 17 -22.36 13.50 6.54
C LEU A 17 -23.58 12.85 5.87
N PRO A 18 -23.93 13.22 4.64
CA PRO A 18 -25.01 12.54 3.93
C PRO A 18 -24.66 11.06 3.73
N ALA A 19 -25.54 10.18 4.18
CA ALA A 19 -25.43 8.71 4.15
C ALA A 19 -25.61 8.10 2.74
N SER A 20 -25.10 8.77 1.71
CA SER A 20 -25.19 8.30 0.33
C SER A 20 -23.93 8.69 -0.40
N TRP A 21 -22.98 7.75 -0.45
CA TRP A 21 -21.98 7.72 -1.50
C TRP A 21 -22.74 7.53 -2.82
N SER A 22 -23.08 8.63 -3.48
CA SER A 22 -23.58 8.55 -4.85
C SER A 22 -22.54 7.77 -5.64
N THR A 23 -22.95 6.62 -6.15
CA THR A 23 -22.12 5.71 -6.92
C THR A 23 -21.60 6.49 -8.13
N VAL A 24 -20.36 6.98 -8.05
CA VAL A 24 -19.66 7.45 -9.23
C VAL A 24 -19.35 6.20 -10.03
N THR A 25 -20.27 5.83 -10.92
CA THR A 25 -19.99 4.88 -11.98
C THR A 25 -18.86 5.49 -12.81
N PRO A 26 -17.70 4.82 -12.97
CA PRO A 26 -16.74 5.24 -13.98
C PRO A 26 -17.47 5.29 -15.32
N GLN A 27 -17.47 6.45 -15.99
CA GLN A 27 -17.78 6.47 -17.41
C GLN A 27 -16.68 5.67 -18.12
N GLU A 28 -17.01 4.46 -18.55
CA GLU A 28 -16.20 3.73 -19.52
C GLU A 28 -16.24 4.51 -20.85
N SER A 29 -15.09 5.05 -21.25
CA SER A 29 -14.88 5.54 -22.60
C SER A 29 -14.86 4.36 -23.57
N PRO A 30 -15.32 4.53 -24.83
CA PRO A 30 -15.47 3.41 -25.76
C PRO A 30 -14.11 2.76 -26.05
N ALA A 31 -14.13 1.43 -26.12
CA ALA A 31 -13.00 0.56 -26.45
C ALA A 31 -12.22 1.08 -27.67
N ASP A 32 -11.05 1.68 -27.43
CA ASP A 32 -10.09 2.02 -28.48
C ASP A 32 -8.92 1.03 -28.44
N ARG A 33 -8.95 0.14 -29.43
CA ARG A 33 -7.90 -0.75 -29.94
C ARG A 33 -7.41 -1.90 -29.04
N ASN A 34 -7.89 -3.08 -29.42
CA ASN A 34 -7.23 -4.38 -29.29
C ASN A 34 -5.87 -4.34 -30.00
N ASP A 35 -4.88 -3.68 -29.40
CA ASP A 35 -3.48 -3.86 -29.73
C ASP A 35 -3.00 -5.10 -28.96
N LYS A 36 -3.15 -6.29 -29.58
CA LYS A 36 -2.48 -7.51 -29.11
C LYS A 36 -0.97 -7.47 -29.40
N GLY A 37 -0.36 -6.29 -29.37
CA GLY A 37 1.06 -6.15 -29.12
C GLY A 37 1.35 -6.81 -27.77
N ASN A 38 2.24 -7.79 -27.77
CA ASN A 38 2.70 -8.48 -26.56
C ASN A 38 3.01 -7.42 -25.49
N ALA A 39 2.15 -7.27 -24.48
CA ALA A 39 2.27 -6.18 -23.51
C ALA A 39 3.62 -6.33 -22.78
N VAL A 40 4.60 -5.53 -23.19
CA VAL A 40 5.95 -5.56 -22.61
C VAL A 40 5.97 -4.61 -21.44
N GLY A 41 6.00 -5.18 -20.23
CA GLY A 41 6.16 -4.44 -18.99
C GLY A 41 7.50 -4.77 -18.33
N PHE A 42 8.08 -3.78 -17.64
CA PHE A 42 9.29 -3.95 -16.84
C PHE A 42 8.97 -3.67 -15.37
N VAL A 43 9.60 -4.41 -14.46
CA VAL A 43 9.47 -4.23 -13.02
C VAL A 43 10.84 -4.26 -12.37
N LEU A 44 11.01 -3.39 -11.38
CA LEU A 44 12.14 -3.37 -10.46
C LEU A 44 11.59 -3.39 -9.04
N VAL A 45 12.19 -4.20 -8.17
CA VAL A 45 11.85 -4.28 -6.75
C VAL A 45 13.12 -4.17 -5.91
N HIS A 46 12.95 -3.81 -4.64
CA HIS A 46 14.01 -3.91 -3.62
C HIS A 46 13.43 -4.53 -2.34
N ALA A 47 14.25 -5.24 -1.58
CA ALA A 47 13.87 -5.84 -0.29
C ALA A 47 14.63 -5.17 0.87
N GLY A 48 14.60 -3.84 0.88
CA GLY A 48 15.36 -3.02 1.84
C GLY A 48 16.81 -2.77 1.45
N ALA A 49 17.42 -1.78 2.12
CA ALA A 49 18.84 -1.44 2.01
C ALA A 49 19.43 -1.41 3.42
N GLY A 50 20.60 -1.99 3.61
CA GLY A 50 21.21 -2.16 4.92
C GLY A 50 22.15 -3.35 4.97
N TYR A 51 22.40 -3.89 6.16
CA TYR A 51 23.27 -5.05 6.33
C TYR A 51 22.54 -6.34 5.94
N HIS A 52 22.90 -6.89 4.79
CA HIS A 52 22.40 -8.18 4.31
C HIS A 52 23.39 -9.27 4.69
N SER A 53 23.12 -9.98 5.78
CA SER A 53 23.93 -11.14 6.17
C SER A 53 23.94 -12.18 5.05
N GLU A 54 25.09 -12.79 4.78
CA GLU A 54 25.22 -13.82 3.73
C GLU A 54 24.22 -14.97 3.89
N SER A 55 23.91 -15.35 5.14
CA SER A 55 22.93 -16.39 5.47
C SER A 55 21.51 -16.08 4.99
N LYS A 56 21.12 -14.80 4.92
CA LYS A 56 19.78 -14.35 4.48
C LYS A 56 19.75 -13.88 3.02
N ALA A 57 20.90 -13.72 2.37
CA ALA A 57 20.98 -13.21 1.01
C ALA A 57 20.17 -14.05 0.00
N LYS A 58 20.08 -15.36 0.23
CA LYS A 58 19.28 -16.27 -0.60
C LYS A 58 17.78 -15.98 -0.48
N GLU A 59 17.29 -15.73 0.73
CA GLU A 59 15.88 -15.45 1.02
C GLU A 59 15.46 -14.10 0.41
N TYR A 60 16.29 -13.07 0.55
CA TYR A 60 16.05 -11.77 -0.09
C TYR A 60 15.99 -11.86 -1.62
N LYS A 61 16.90 -12.62 -2.24
CA LYS A 61 16.84 -12.87 -3.69
C LYS A 61 15.60 -13.65 -4.09
N HIS A 62 15.18 -14.62 -3.28
CA HIS A 62 14.01 -15.43 -3.54
C HIS A 62 12.71 -14.60 -3.52
N VAL A 63 12.53 -13.77 -2.49
CA VAL A 63 11.34 -12.90 -2.39
C VAL A 63 11.31 -11.86 -3.51
N CYS A 64 12.45 -11.21 -3.85
CA CYS A 64 12.51 -10.29 -4.98
C CYS A 64 12.15 -10.97 -6.31
N LYS A 65 12.63 -12.20 -6.53
CA LYS A 65 12.29 -12.98 -7.73
C LYS A 65 10.79 -13.24 -7.80
N ARG A 66 10.17 -13.67 -6.69
CA ARG A 66 8.72 -13.91 -6.62
C ARG A 66 7.93 -12.63 -6.85
N ALA A 67 8.30 -11.52 -6.21
CA ALA A 67 7.66 -10.22 -6.38
C ALA A 67 7.69 -9.75 -7.85
N CYS A 68 8.85 -9.84 -8.51
CA CYS A 68 8.96 -9.55 -9.94
C CYS A 68 8.05 -10.45 -10.78
N GLN A 69 8.00 -11.76 -10.48
CA GLN A 69 7.13 -12.69 -11.21
C GLN A 69 5.65 -12.31 -11.05
N ARG A 70 5.19 -12.00 -9.84
CA ARG A 70 3.81 -11.57 -9.58
C ARG A 70 3.45 -10.31 -10.37
N ALA A 71 4.30 -9.29 -10.36
CA ALA A 71 4.07 -8.07 -11.14
C ALA A 71 4.03 -8.36 -12.65
N VAL A 72 4.98 -9.13 -13.17
CA VAL A 72 5.02 -9.49 -14.60
C VAL A 72 3.78 -10.27 -15.02
N ASP A 73 3.29 -11.19 -14.18
CA ASP A 73 2.06 -11.94 -14.45
C ASP A 73 0.85 -11.01 -14.54
N ARG A 74 0.76 -9.99 -13.67
CA ARG A 74 -0.28 -8.94 -13.75
C ARG A 74 -0.17 -8.11 -15.03
N LEU A 75 1.04 -7.67 -15.39
CA LEU A 75 1.28 -6.87 -16.60
C LEU A 75 0.92 -7.66 -17.87
N LYS A 76 1.31 -8.95 -17.94
CA LYS A 76 0.95 -9.84 -19.06
C LYS A 76 -0.56 -10.08 -19.18
N ALA A 77 -1.27 -10.04 -18.05
CA ALA A 77 -2.73 -10.12 -18.02
C ALA A 77 -3.44 -8.81 -18.39
N GLY A 78 -2.71 -7.74 -18.73
CA GLY A 78 -3.27 -6.44 -19.07
C GLY A 78 -3.77 -5.64 -17.87
N ALA A 79 -3.30 -5.96 -16.66
CA ALA A 79 -3.66 -5.21 -15.46
C ALA A 79 -3.02 -3.80 -15.46
N LEU A 80 -3.54 -2.91 -14.62
CA LEU A 80 -2.97 -1.57 -14.46
C LEU A 80 -1.59 -1.66 -13.80
N ALA A 81 -0.73 -0.67 -14.07
CA ALA A 81 0.60 -0.59 -13.45
C ALA A 81 0.51 -0.58 -11.92
N VAL A 82 -0.49 0.11 -11.35
CA VAL A 82 -0.75 0.12 -9.90
C VAL A 82 -1.07 -1.28 -9.36
N ASP A 83 -1.89 -2.06 -10.06
CA ASP A 83 -2.23 -3.43 -9.64
C ASP A 83 -1.00 -4.35 -9.70
N ALA A 84 -0.13 -4.15 -10.69
CA ALA A 84 1.10 -4.91 -10.83
C ALA A 84 2.09 -4.63 -9.70
N VAL A 85 2.31 -3.36 -9.33
CA VAL A 85 3.20 -3.02 -8.21
C VAL A 85 2.59 -3.43 -6.87
N THR A 86 1.28 -3.34 -6.69
CA THR A 86 0.59 -3.88 -5.50
C THR A 86 0.83 -5.39 -5.37
N ALA A 87 0.73 -6.15 -6.45
CA ALA A 87 1.01 -7.59 -6.42
C ALA A 87 2.47 -7.93 -6.07
N ALA A 88 3.43 -7.09 -6.47
CA ALA A 88 4.82 -7.23 -6.03
C ALA A 88 4.99 -6.87 -4.56
N LEU A 89 4.34 -5.81 -4.06
CA LEU A 89 4.45 -5.43 -2.64
C LEU A 89 3.84 -6.46 -1.70
N VAL A 90 2.66 -7.01 -2.01
CA VAL A 90 2.06 -8.09 -1.20
C VAL A 90 3.03 -9.25 -1.05
N GLU A 91 3.69 -9.65 -2.15
CA GLU A 91 4.67 -10.73 -2.14
C GLU A 91 5.94 -10.39 -1.33
N LEU A 92 6.32 -9.11 -1.24
CA LEU A 92 7.39 -8.66 -0.36
C LEU A 92 6.93 -8.63 1.11
N GLU A 93 5.77 -8.05 1.40
CA GLU A 93 5.19 -7.86 2.76
C GLU A 93 4.81 -9.17 3.45
N ASP A 94 4.44 -10.20 2.69
CA ASP A 94 4.16 -11.55 3.21
C ASP A 94 5.44 -12.31 3.62
N SER A 95 6.62 -11.79 3.29
CA SER A 95 7.88 -12.42 3.65
C SER A 95 8.27 -12.10 5.10
N PRO A 96 8.60 -13.09 5.94
CA PRO A 96 9.05 -12.84 7.30
C PRO A 96 10.46 -12.23 7.36
N PHE A 97 11.16 -12.11 6.22
CA PHE A 97 12.53 -11.61 6.16
C PHE A 97 12.62 -10.09 5.90
N THR A 98 11.52 -9.47 5.48
CA THR A 98 11.45 -8.04 5.16
C THR A 98 10.85 -7.27 6.33
N ASN A 99 11.42 -6.09 6.60
CA ASN A 99 10.83 -5.15 7.56
C ASN A 99 9.66 -4.37 6.93
N ALA A 100 8.61 -5.10 6.56
CA ALA A 100 7.35 -4.61 6.02
C ALA A 100 6.28 -5.70 6.23
N GLY A 101 5.03 -5.30 6.46
CA GLY A 101 3.91 -6.23 6.65
C GLY A 101 4.16 -7.24 7.78
N MET A 102 4.14 -8.52 7.45
CA MET A 102 4.24 -9.62 8.42
C MET A 102 5.59 -9.67 9.16
N GLY A 103 6.68 -9.28 8.48
CA GLY A 103 8.05 -9.32 9.02
C GLY A 103 8.52 -8.01 9.67
N SER A 104 7.61 -7.06 9.88
CA SER A 104 7.94 -5.74 10.43
C SER A 104 8.55 -5.80 11.84
N ASN A 105 9.46 -4.86 12.08
CA ASN A 105 10.04 -4.63 13.39
C ASN A 105 8.97 -4.19 14.40
N LEU A 106 9.23 -4.50 15.67
CA LEU A 106 8.42 -4.01 16.77
C LEU A 106 8.78 -2.56 17.11
N ASN A 107 7.77 -1.76 17.47
CA ASN A 107 7.94 -0.43 18.05
C ASN A 107 8.40 -0.52 19.52
N LEU A 108 8.53 0.63 20.19
CA LEU A 108 8.96 0.69 21.59
C LEU A 108 8.02 -0.03 22.57
N SER A 109 6.75 -0.16 22.21
CA SER A 109 5.72 -0.88 22.97
C SER A 109 5.71 -2.38 22.67
N GLY A 110 6.54 -2.87 21.75
CA GLY A 110 6.56 -4.26 21.32
C GLY A 110 5.46 -4.61 20.30
N GLU A 111 4.84 -3.62 19.66
CA GLU A 111 3.76 -3.79 18.69
C GLU A 111 4.25 -3.55 17.25
N ILE A 112 3.55 -4.10 16.26
CA ILE A 112 3.81 -3.83 14.85
C ILE A 112 2.94 -2.66 14.38
N GLU A 113 3.59 -1.65 13.81
CA GLU A 113 2.98 -0.54 13.12
C GLU A 113 3.67 -0.36 11.76
N CYS A 114 2.88 -0.31 10.70
CA CYS A 114 3.39 -0.24 9.31
C CYS A 114 2.99 1.06 8.63
N ASP A 115 3.90 1.55 7.78
CA ASP A 115 3.68 2.65 6.85
C ASP A 115 3.76 2.13 5.41
N ALA A 116 2.85 2.56 4.55
CA ALA A 116 2.85 2.18 3.13
C ALA A 116 2.26 3.29 2.26
N SER A 117 2.71 3.37 1.01
CA SER A 117 2.18 4.33 0.03
C SER A 117 2.30 3.84 -1.41
N ILE A 118 1.45 4.37 -2.30
CA ILE A 118 1.43 4.05 -3.72
C ILE A 118 1.03 5.27 -4.55
N MET A 119 1.58 5.39 -5.76
CA MET A 119 1.28 6.47 -6.70
C MET A 119 1.02 5.91 -8.10
N ASP A 120 0.00 6.42 -8.78
CA ASP A 120 -0.24 6.19 -10.20
C ASP A 120 0.38 7.33 -11.03
N GLY A 121 1.41 7.02 -11.82
CA GLY A 121 2.08 7.99 -12.67
C GLY A 121 1.21 8.55 -13.81
N LYS A 122 0.14 7.86 -14.21
CA LYS A 122 -0.76 8.32 -15.29
C LYS A 122 -1.75 9.36 -14.79
N SER A 123 -2.44 9.07 -13.69
CA SER A 123 -3.45 9.99 -13.12
C SER A 123 -2.89 10.97 -12.08
N LEU A 124 -1.64 10.79 -11.66
CA LEU A 124 -1.00 11.51 -10.54
C LEU A 124 -1.71 11.33 -9.19
N ARG A 125 -2.63 10.37 -9.08
CA ARG A 125 -3.29 10.04 -7.82
C ARG A 125 -2.32 9.28 -6.90
N TYR A 126 -2.51 9.49 -5.61
CA TYR A 126 -1.68 8.93 -4.54
C TYR A 126 -2.57 8.43 -3.39
N GLY A 127 -2.10 7.40 -2.69
CA GLY A 127 -2.70 6.91 -1.46
C GLY A 127 -1.63 6.41 -0.48
N ALA A 128 -1.87 6.58 0.81
CA ALA A 128 -0.96 6.14 1.86
C ALA A 128 -1.66 5.86 3.18
N VAL A 129 -0.98 5.09 4.01
CA VAL A 129 -1.33 4.81 5.39
C VAL A 129 -0.10 4.97 6.26
N GLY A 130 -0.29 5.30 7.53
CA GLY A 130 0.79 5.40 8.51
C GLY A 130 0.35 4.90 9.88
N ALA A 131 1.30 4.31 10.61
CA ALA A 131 1.08 3.67 11.90
C ALA A 131 -0.12 2.70 11.90
N VAL A 132 -0.32 1.96 10.80
CA VAL A 132 -1.39 0.95 10.74
C VAL A 132 -0.92 -0.30 11.45
N SER A 133 -1.70 -0.74 12.43
CA SER A 133 -1.54 -2.03 13.06
C SER A 133 -2.59 -3.01 12.51
N GLY A 134 -2.19 -4.27 12.34
CA GLY A 134 -3.09 -5.36 11.97
C GLY A 134 -3.88 -5.85 13.18
N GLY A 135 -4.63 -4.94 13.81
CA GLY A 135 -5.30 -5.11 15.11
C GLY A 135 -5.69 -6.56 15.38
N LEU A 136 -5.22 -7.07 16.52
CA LEU A 136 -5.44 -8.44 17.00
C LEU A 136 -6.83 -8.95 16.60
N LEU A 137 -6.89 -9.85 15.61
CA LEU A 137 -7.97 -10.82 15.52
C LEU A 137 -7.76 -11.88 16.61
N THR A 138 -7.78 -11.46 17.88
CA THR A 138 -8.03 -12.35 19.01
C THR A 138 -9.50 -12.23 19.38
N ASN A 139 -10.34 -12.87 18.57
CA ASN A 139 -11.63 -13.37 19.02
C ASN A 139 -11.57 -14.90 18.91
N TYR A 140 -10.96 -15.52 19.92
CA TYR A 140 -11.29 -16.86 20.43
C TYR A 140 -10.99 -16.87 21.92
#